data_AF-A0A9E3N9D6-F1
#
_entry.id   AF-A0A9E3N9D6-F1
#
_cell.length_a   1.000
_cell.length_b   1.000
_cell.length_c   1.000
_cell.angle_alpha   90.00
_cell.angle_beta   90.00
_cell.angle_gamma   90.00
#
_symmetry.space_group_name_H-M   'P 1'
#
loop_
_entity.id
_entity.type
_entity.pdbx_description
1 polymer ?
#
loop_
_entity_poly.entity_id
_entity_poly.type
_entity_poly.pdbx_seq_one_letter_code
_entity_poly.pdbx_strand_id
1 'polypeptide(L)'
;MLLVIASLAVQTGFTVQMDSRGVFWSGVLQGAGMGLMLMVLNFAVVASVPAALRTEAAALSALFRNVGTSLTIAVFTALLARNAQINHAEIGALLGSNGTPLAMLKTLGGLNIAEKAAAMANAEVTRQAMMVAYINDFWAMMWTVVCLLPILLLMKPIRTEGTKVEPAGFE
;
A
#
# COMPACT_ATOMS: atom_id res chain seq x y z
N MET A 1 6.53 -9.33 -8.30
CA MET A 1 5.51 -9.75 -7.29
C MET A 1 6.19 -10.15 -6.00
N LEU A 2 7.11 -11.13 -6.01
CA LEU A 2 7.82 -11.59 -4.80
C LEU A 2 8.59 -10.49 -4.05
N LEU A 3 9.28 -9.59 -4.75
CA LEU A 3 9.97 -8.45 -4.12
C LEU A 3 9.02 -7.50 -3.38
N VAL A 4 7.80 -7.30 -3.91
CA VAL A 4 6.78 -6.44 -3.28
C VAL A 4 6.23 -7.11 -2.02
N ILE A 5 6.01 -8.43 -2.04
CA ILE A 5 5.58 -9.19 -0.86
C ILE A 5 6.65 -9.14 0.24
N ALA A 6 7.93 -9.32 -0.13
CA ALA A 6 9.03 -9.21 0.82
C ALA A 6 9.12 -7.80 1.44
N SER A 7 8.86 -6.75 0.65
CA SER A 7 8.80 -5.37 1.17
C SER A 7 7.63 -5.17 2.13
N LEU A 8 6.45 -5.69 1.81
CA LEU A 8 5.26 -5.59 2.66
C LEU A 8 5.45 -6.36 3.98
N ALA A 9 6.11 -7.53 3.96
CA ALA A 9 6.46 -8.26 5.17
C ALA A 9 7.35 -7.43 6.11
N VAL A 10 8.32 -6.67 5.56
CA VAL A 10 9.16 -5.76 6.36
C VAL A 10 8.33 -4.61 6.93
N GLN A 11 7.38 -4.07 6.16
CA GLN A 11 6.51 -2.97 6.59
C GLN A 11 5.51 -3.38 7.68
N THR A 12 5.07 -4.63 7.74
CA THR A 12 4.20 -5.12 8.83
C THR A 12 4.85 -5.07 10.22
N GLY A 13 6.18 -4.98 10.30
CA GLY A 13 6.92 -4.85 11.55
C GLY A 13 7.19 -3.41 11.97
N PHE A 14 6.62 -2.42 11.29
CA PHE A 14 6.90 -1.02 11.59
C PHE A 14 6.33 -0.60 12.94
N THR A 15 7.11 0.17 13.71
CA THR A 15 6.71 0.75 15.00
C THR A 15 6.92 2.26 14.99
N VAL A 16 6.20 2.99 15.85
CA VAL A 16 6.28 4.46 15.99
C VAL A 16 7.71 4.94 16.31
N GLN A 17 8.55 4.06 16.85
CA GLN A 17 9.92 4.33 17.29
C GLN A 17 10.99 3.74 16.35
N MET A 18 10.61 3.29 15.15
CA MET A 18 11.51 2.55 14.28
C MET A 18 12.55 3.45 13.59
N ASP A 19 13.76 2.93 13.44
CA ASP A 19 14.84 3.59 12.71
C ASP A 19 14.55 3.67 11.19
N SER A 20 14.90 4.81 10.57
CA SER A 20 14.60 5.18 9.17
C SER A 20 15.15 4.18 8.13
N ARG A 21 16.10 3.33 8.54
CA ARG A 21 16.76 2.34 7.69
C ARG A 21 15.78 1.28 7.15
N GLY A 22 14.77 0.88 7.94
CA GLY A 22 13.77 -0.10 7.49
C GLY A 22 12.89 0.45 6.37
N VAL A 23 12.46 1.70 6.50
CA VAL A 23 11.66 2.43 5.49
C VAL A 23 12.45 2.63 4.19
N PHE A 24 13.74 2.93 4.31
CA PHE A 24 14.61 3.09 3.15
C PHE A 24 14.72 1.79 2.34
N TRP A 25 15.06 0.68 3.00
CA TRP A 25 15.22 -0.61 2.31
C TRP A 25 13.90 -1.16 1.76
N SER A 26 12.78 -0.98 2.48
CA SER A 26 11.47 -1.37 1.96
C SER A 26 11.09 -0.56 0.72
N GLY A 27 11.39 0.74 0.70
CA GLY A 27 11.18 1.62 -0.46
C GLY A 27 12.03 1.22 -1.66
N VAL A 28 13.32 0.93 -1.46
CA VAL A 28 14.22 0.43 -2.51
C VAL A 28 13.67 -0.88 -3.11
N LEU A 29 13.28 -1.82 -2.26
CA LEU A 29 12.76 -3.12 -2.69
C LEU A 29 11.42 -2.99 -3.44
N GLN A 30 10.56 -2.08 -2.99
CA GLN A 30 9.28 -1.79 -3.64
C GLN A 30 9.49 -1.11 -5.00
N GLY A 31 10.41 -0.13 -5.08
CA GLY A 31 10.78 0.53 -6.34
C GLY A 31 11.36 -0.43 -7.37
N ALA A 32 12.27 -1.32 -6.94
CA ALA A 32 12.81 -2.38 -7.80
C ALA A 32 11.70 -3.34 -8.28
N GLY A 33 10.80 -3.75 -7.37
CA GLY A 33 9.66 -4.59 -7.71
C GLY A 33 8.71 -3.95 -8.73
N MET A 34 8.41 -2.67 -8.56
CA MET A 34 7.54 -1.90 -9.47
C MET A 34 8.21 -1.74 -10.84
N GLY A 35 9.49 -1.38 -10.88
CA GLY A 35 10.25 -1.19 -12.13
C GLY A 35 10.28 -2.46 -13.00
N LEU A 36 10.55 -3.61 -12.39
CA LEU A 36 10.56 -4.90 -13.10
C LEU A 36 9.16 -5.25 -13.64
N MET A 37 8.09 -5.02 -12.88
CA MET A 37 6.73 -5.26 -13.36
C MET A 37 6.39 -4.42 -14.58
N LEU A 38 6.73 -3.12 -14.55
CA LEU A 38 6.47 -2.20 -15.66
C LEU A 38 7.19 -2.67 -16.94
N MET A 39 8.44 -3.09 -16.81
CA MET A 39 9.23 -3.59 -17.94
C MET A 39 8.60 -4.85 -18.56
N VAL A 40 8.33 -5.87 -17.75
CA VAL A 40 7.80 -7.15 -18.22
C VAL A 40 6.41 -6.99 -18.82
N LEU A 41 5.55 -6.17 -18.20
CA LEU A 41 4.19 -5.93 -18.69
C LEU A 41 4.19 -5.20 -20.04
N ASN A 42 4.98 -4.12 -20.16
CA ASN A 42 5.08 -3.39 -21.43
C ASN A 42 5.60 -4.30 -22.56
N PHE A 43 6.60 -5.14 -22.27
CA PHE A 43 7.10 -6.10 -23.24
C PHE A 43 6.04 -7.12 -23.65
N ALA A 44 5.31 -7.69 -22.69
CA ALA A 44 4.24 -8.65 -22.97
C ALA A 44 3.10 -8.07 -23.82
N VAL A 45 2.70 -6.82 -23.58
CA VAL A 45 1.66 -6.14 -24.38
C VAL A 45 2.10 -5.97 -25.83
N VAL A 46 3.33 -5.51 -26.06
CA VAL A 46 3.84 -5.28 -27.44
C VAL A 46 4.12 -6.59 -28.17
N ALA A 47 4.55 -7.64 -27.46
CA ALA A 47 4.86 -8.96 -28.02
C ALA A 47 3.61 -9.80 -28.37
N SER A 48 2.45 -9.48 -27.79
CA SER A 48 1.22 -10.25 -27.96
C SER A 48 0.27 -9.73 -29.03
N VAL A 49 0.58 -8.57 -29.62
CA VAL A 49 -0.32 -7.84 -30.51
C VAL A 49 0.35 -7.56 -31.87
N PRO A 50 -0.35 -7.79 -33.00
CA PRO A 50 0.14 -7.44 -34.34
C PRO A 50 0.56 -5.98 -34.44
N ALA A 51 1.57 -5.67 -35.26
CA ALA A 51 2.15 -4.34 -35.36
C ALA A 51 1.13 -3.21 -35.60
N ALA A 52 0.06 -3.48 -36.35
CA ALA A 52 -1.01 -2.53 -36.65
C ALA A 52 -1.86 -2.14 -35.42
N LEU A 53 -2.00 -3.01 -34.42
CA LEU A 53 -2.88 -2.82 -33.26
C LEU A 53 -2.11 -2.41 -31.98
N ARG A 54 -0.78 -2.25 -32.06
CA ARG A 54 0.06 -1.93 -30.89
C ARG A 54 -0.31 -0.62 -30.21
N THR A 55 -0.71 0.40 -30.98
CA THR A 55 -1.12 1.70 -30.44
C THR A 55 -2.38 1.59 -29.60
N GLU A 56 -3.38 0.87 -30.08
CA GLU A 56 -4.65 0.64 -29.37
C GLU A 56 -4.44 -0.24 -28.12
N ALA A 57 -3.62 -1.29 -28.23
CA ALA A 57 -3.27 -2.14 -27.10
C ALA A 57 -2.52 -1.38 -26.00
N ALA A 58 -1.60 -0.48 -26.37
CA ALA A 58 -0.90 0.39 -25.41
C ALA A 58 -1.87 1.34 -24.71
N ALA A 59 -2.81 1.96 -25.45
CA ALA A 59 -3.82 2.84 -24.88
C ALA A 59 -4.74 2.10 -23.89
N LEU A 60 -5.20 0.90 -24.26
CA LEU A 60 -6.05 0.07 -23.42
C LEU A 60 -5.31 -0.42 -22.16
N SER A 61 -4.04 -0.83 -22.29
CA SER A 61 -3.20 -1.21 -21.16
C SER A 61 -2.99 -0.04 -20.20
N ALA A 62 -2.75 1.16 -20.71
CA ALA A 62 -2.64 2.37 -19.87
C ALA A 62 -3.94 2.67 -19.13
N LEU A 63 -5.10 2.56 -19.81
CA LEU A 63 -6.41 2.76 -19.21
C LEU A 63 -6.64 1.80 -18.03
N PHE A 64 -6.46 0.49 -18.25
CA PHE A 64 -6.64 -0.50 -17.18
C PHE A 64 -5.66 -0.30 -16.03
N ARG A 65 -4.40 0.07 -16.31
CA ARG A 65 -3.42 0.38 -15.26
C ARG A 65 -3.83 1.59 -14.43
N ASN A 66 -4.28 2.66 -15.07
CA ASN A 66 -4.70 3.88 -14.38
C ASN A 66 -5.97 3.64 -13.55
N VAL A 67 -6.97 2.97 -14.12
CA VAL A 67 -8.22 2.62 -13.40
C VAL A 67 -7.94 1.67 -12.24
N GLY A 68 -7.15 0.62 -12.47
CA GLY A 68 -6.80 -0.35 -11.43
C GLY A 68 -5.99 0.28 -10.29
N THR A 69 -5.05 1.16 -10.62
CA THR A 69 -4.27 1.89 -9.61
C THR A 69 -5.17 2.82 -8.79
N SER A 70 -6.04 3.60 -9.44
CA SER A 70 -6.97 4.51 -8.77
C SER A 70 -7.95 3.78 -7.86
N LEU A 71 -8.52 2.67 -8.31
CA LEU A 71 -9.44 1.85 -7.51
C LEU A 71 -8.74 1.32 -6.25
N THR A 72 -7.53 0.80 -6.43
CA THR A 72 -6.73 0.24 -5.34
C THR A 72 -6.40 1.30 -4.30
N ILE A 73 -5.92 2.47 -4.73
CA ILE A 73 -5.61 3.59 -3.83
C ILE A 73 -6.85 4.05 -3.08
N ALA A 74 -8.00 4.17 -3.75
CA ALA A 74 -9.24 4.61 -3.12
C ALA A 74 -9.71 3.65 -2.02
N VAL A 75 -9.67 2.34 -2.28
CA VAL A 75 -10.05 1.31 -1.29
C VAL A 75 -9.15 1.36 -0.06
N PHE A 76 -7.82 1.36 -0.24
CA PHE A 76 -6.89 1.40 0.90
C PHE A 76 -6.95 2.73 1.66
N THR A 77 -7.13 3.85 0.97
CA THR A 77 -7.32 5.16 1.62
C THR A 77 -8.58 5.18 2.49
N ALA A 78 -9.68 4.61 2.00
CA ALA A 78 -10.92 4.51 2.77
C ALA A 78 -10.77 3.57 3.98
N LEU A 79 -10.09 2.43 3.80
CA LEU A 79 -9.78 1.50 4.89
C LEU A 79 -8.91 2.15 5.96
N LEU A 80 -7.85 2.87 5.56
CA LEU A 80 -6.97 3.60 6.46
C LEU A 80 -7.75 4.62 7.28
N ALA A 81 -8.57 5.46 6.63
CA ALA A 81 -9.37 6.46 7.32
C ALA A 81 -10.34 5.82 8.34
N ARG A 82 -11.01 4.73 7.94
CA ARG A 82 -11.92 3.99 8.83
C ARG A 82 -11.18 3.38 10.02
N ASN A 83 -10.06 2.70 9.78
CA ASN A 83 -9.29 2.03 10.82
C ASN A 83 -8.66 3.03 11.79
N ALA A 84 -8.19 4.17 11.30
CA ALA A 84 -7.66 5.25 12.14
C ALA A 84 -8.70 5.76 13.14
N GLN A 85 -9.96 5.96 12.70
CA GLN A 85 -11.05 6.39 13.58
C GLN A 85 -11.42 5.33 14.62
N ILE A 86 -11.49 4.05 14.21
CA ILE A 86 -11.77 2.93 15.14
C ILE A 86 -10.68 2.85 16.20
N ASN A 87 -9.42 2.81 15.78
CA ASN A 87 -8.29 2.71 16.70
C ASN A 87 -8.20 3.92 17.63
N HIS A 88 -8.50 5.13 17.14
CA HIS A 88 -8.53 6.33 17.97
C HIS A 88 -9.62 6.25 19.04
N ALA A 89 -10.79 5.74 18.69
CA ALA A 89 -11.89 5.56 19.63
C ALA A 89 -11.54 4.49 20.70
N GLU A 90 -10.95 3.36 20.29
CA GLU A 90 -10.54 2.29 21.21
C GLU A 90 -9.44 2.74 22.18
N ILE A 91 -8.36 3.36 21.67
CA ILE A 91 -7.26 3.86 22.50
C ILE A 91 -7.73 5.03 23.38
N GLY A 92 -8.57 5.91 22.84
CA GLY A 92 -9.17 7.01 23.59
C GLY A 92 -10.07 6.54 24.74
N ALA A 93 -10.85 5.46 24.53
CA ALA A 93 -11.71 4.88 25.57
C ALA A 93 -10.90 4.34 26.76
N LEU A 94 -9.71 3.78 26.53
CA LEU A 94 -8.81 3.30 27.59
C LEU A 94 -8.30 4.44 28.49
N LEU A 95 -8.10 5.65 27.93
CA LEU A 95 -7.72 6.83 28.71
C LEU A 95 -8.88 7.41 29.52
N GLY A 96 -10.12 7.29 29.02
CA GLY A 96 -11.32 7.69 29.77
C GLY A 96 -11.63 6.77 30.95
N SER A 97 -11.37 5.47 30.82
CA SER A 97 -11.63 4.46 31.85
C SER A 97 -10.66 4.53 33.05
N ASN A 98 -9.38 4.87 32.81
CA ASN A 98 -8.35 4.96 33.86
C ASN A 98 -8.14 6.41 34.36
N GLY A 99 -9.17 7.26 34.31
CA GLY A 99 -9.14 8.72 34.42
C GLY A 99 -8.59 9.36 35.70
N THR A 100 -7.86 8.63 36.55
CA THR A 100 -7.23 9.13 37.77
C THR A 100 -6.29 10.31 37.51
N PRO A 101 -5.41 10.33 36.47
CA PRO A 101 -4.45 11.44 36.28
C PRO A 101 -5.09 12.74 35.80
N LEU A 102 -6.02 12.66 34.84
CA LEU A 102 -6.65 13.84 34.23
C LEU A 102 -7.68 14.47 35.18
N ALA A 103 -8.39 13.64 35.95
CA ALA A 103 -9.25 14.10 37.03
C ALA A 103 -8.44 14.79 38.14
N MET A 104 -7.27 14.24 38.52
CA MET A 104 -6.38 14.87 39.50
C MET A 104 -5.86 16.23 39.01
N LEU A 105 -5.47 16.33 37.73
CA LEU A 105 -5.02 17.58 37.10
C LEU A 105 -6.11 18.65 37.10
N LYS A 106 -7.37 18.25 36.87
CA LYS A 106 -8.53 19.16 36.96
C LYS A 106 -8.75 19.66 38.39
N THR A 107 -8.52 18.81 39.39
CA THR A 107 -8.66 19.19 40.81
C THR A 107 -7.47 19.97 41.37
N LEU A 108 -6.23 19.72 40.90
CA LEU A 108 -5.00 20.29 41.47
C LEU A 108 -4.42 21.45 40.65
N GLY A 109 -4.58 21.45 39.32
CA GLY A 109 -3.98 22.44 38.41
C GLY A 109 -4.98 23.40 37.75
N GLY A 110 -6.28 23.23 37.99
CA GLY A 110 -7.34 24.01 37.34
C GLY A 110 -7.64 23.59 35.89
N LEU A 111 -8.76 24.08 35.37
CA LEU A 111 -9.34 23.68 34.07
C LEU A 111 -8.37 23.84 32.89
N ASN A 112 -7.58 24.93 32.85
CA ASN A 112 -6.69 25.24 31.72
C ASN A 112 -5.51 24.24 31.59
N ILE A 113 -4.97 23.75 32.71
CA ILE A 113 -3.89 22.76 32.71
C ILE A 113 -4.43 21.38 32.31
N ALA A 114 -5.62 21.03 32.78
CA ALA A 114 -6.29 19.79 32.41
C ALA A 114 -6.65 19.73 30.91
N GLU A 115 -7.12 20.84 30.33
CA GLU A 115 -7.43 20.95 28.90
C GLU A 115 -6.19 20.81 28.02
N LYS A 116 -5.08 21.47 28.38
CA LYS A 116 -3.80 21.31 27.66
C LYS A 116 -3.26 19.89 27.75
N ALA A 117 -3.31 19.27 28.93
CA ALA A 117 -2.89 17.88 29.11
C ALA A 117 -3.76 16.90 28.30
N ALA A 118 -5.07 17.13 28.26
CA ALA A 118 -5.99 16.34 27.45
C ALA A 118 -5.71 16.47 25.94
N ALA A 119 -5.42 17.68 25.46
CA ALA A 119 -5.06 17.91 24.06
C ALA A 119 -3.75 17.20 23.67
N MET A 120 -2.74 17.24 24.55
CA MET A 120 -1.47 16.53 24.35
C MET A 120 -1.67 15.01 24.33
N ALA A 121 -2.48 14.47 25.26
CA ALA A 121 -2.82 13.05 25.28
C ALA A 121 -3.57 12.63 24.01
N ASN A 122 -4.54 13.43 23.57
CA ASN A 122 -5.28 13.18 22.32
C ASN A 122 -4.37 13.16 21.09
N ALA A 123 -3.38 14.05 21.02
CA ALA A 123 -2.41 14.06 19.93
C ALA A 123 -1.58 12.77 19.89
N GLU A 124 -1.16 12.25 21.06
CA GLU A 124 -0.41 10.99 21.12
C GLU A 124 -1.29 9.77 20.80
N VAL A 125 -2.54 9.75 21.27
CA VAL A 125 -3.55 8.74 20.88
C VAL A 125 -3.74 8.73 19.37
N THR A 126 -3.90 9.90 18.76
CA THR A 126 -4.01 10.02 17.31
C THR A 126 -2.79 9.44 16.61
N ARG A 127 -1.58 9.77 17.08
CA ARG A 127 -0.34 9.26 16.50
C ARG A 127 -0.27 7.73 16.56
N GLN A 128 -0.62 7.14 17.71
CA GLN A 128 -0.60 5.70 17.89
C GLN A 128 -1.71 5.00 17.09
N ALA A 129 -2.93 5.55 17.08
CA ALA A 129 -4.05 5.04 16.31
C ALA A 129 -3.76 5.00 14.81
N MET A 130 -3.15 6.07 14.29
CA MET A 130 -2.70 6.14 12.89
C MET A 130 -1.65 5.07 12.59
N MET A 131 -0.69 4.84 13.49
CA MET A 131 0.32 3.80 13.29
C MET A 131 -0.31 2.40 13.18
N VAL A 132 -1.21 2.05 14.10
CA VAL A 132 -1.92 0.76 14.06
C VAL A 132 -2.74 0.65 12.78
N ALA A 133 -3.36 1.74 12.33
CA ALA A 133 -4.11 1.75 11.08
C ALA A 133 -3.22 1.50 9.86
N TYR A 134 -2.01 2.07 9.81
CA TYR A 134 -1.03 1.78 8.75
C TYR A 134 -0.57 0.32 8.77
N ILE A 135 -0.29 -0.25 9.95
CA ILE A 135 0.11 -1.66 10.07
C ILE A 135 -1.00 -2.57 9.52
N ASN A 136 -2.26 -2.29 9.88
CA ASN A 136 -3.41 -3.03 9.35
C ASN A 136 -3.51 -2.94 7.82
N ASP A 137 -3.20 -1.77 7.26
CA ASP A 137 -3.22 -1.55 5.81
C ASP A 137 -2.09 -2.34 5.11
N PHE A 138 -0.88 -2.39 5.69
CA PHE A 138 0.22 -3.22 5.17
C PHE A 138 -0.13 -4.71 5.16
N TRP A 139 -0.79 -5.20 6.20
CA TRP A 139 -1.31 -6.57 6.22
C TRP A 139 -2.34 -6.80 5.12
N ALA A 140 -3.30 -5.89 4.96
CA ALA A 140 -4.32 -5.98 3.92
C ALA A 140 -3.70 -5.97 2.50
N MET A 141 -2.72 -5.10 2.25
CA MET A 141 -1.97 -5.05 1.00
C MET A 141 -1.19 -6.35 0.75
N MET A 142 -0.54 -6.90 1.77
CA MET A 142 0.20 -8.15 1.67
C MET A 142 -0.70 -9.31 1.25
N TRP A 143 -1.82 -9.50 1.96
CA TRP A 143 -2.79 -10.55 1.64
C TRP A 143 -3.41 -10.36 0.26
N THR A 144 -3.68 -9.13 -0.15
CA THR A 144 -4.19 -8.83 -1.49
C THR A 144 -3.23 -9.31 -2.58
N VAL A 145 -1.93 -9.02 -2.44
CA VAL A 145 -0.91 -9.47 -3.41
C VAL A 145 -0.73 -10.99 -3.38
N VAL A 146 -0.77 -11.60 -2.20
CA VAL A 146 -0.70 -13.06 -2.04
C VAL A 146 -1.89 -13.77 -2.69
N CYS A 147 -3.11 -13.24 -2.56
CA CYS A 147 -4.30 -13.79 -3.21
C CYS A 147 -4.29 -13.61 -4.74
N LEU A 148 -3.61 -12.58 -5.25
CA LEU A 148 -3.48 -12.34 -6.70
C LEU A 148 -2.42 -13.25 -7.36
N LEU A 149 -1.41 -13.71 -6.62
CA LEU A 149 -0.37 -14.61 -7.11
C LEU A 149 -0.89 -15.90 -7.78
N PRO A 150 -1.78 -16.70 -7.15
CA PRO A 150 -2.29 -17.93 -7.78
C PRO A 150 -3.10 -17.65 -9.05
N ILE A 151 -3.85 -16.54 -9.07
CA ILE A 151 -4.62 -16.12 -10.25
C ILE A 151 -3.67 -15.85 -11.42
N LEU A 152 -2.55 -15.17 -11.18
CA LEU A 152 -1.54 -14.92 -12.21
C LEU A 152 -0.88 -16.21 -12.73
N LEU A 153 -0.63 -17.19 -11.86
CA LEU A 153 -0.08 -18.49 -12.28
C LEU A 153 -1.07 -19.33 -13.09
N LEU A 154 -2.37 -19.15 -12.85
CA LEU A 154 -3.45 -19.78 -13.61
C LEU A 154 -3.69 -19.11 -14.99
N MET A 155 -3.20 -17.88 -15.19
CA MET A 155 -3.30 -17.23 -16.50
C MET A 155 -2.36 -17.91 -17.51
N LYS A 156 -2.96 -18.37 -18.62
CA LYS A 156 -2.27 -19.06 -19.71
C LYS A 156 -1.12 -18.19 -20.25
N PRO A 157 0.08 -18.76 -20.50
CA PRO A 157 1.17 -18.01 -21.10
C PRO A 157 0.70 -17.44 -22.45
N ILE A 158 0.89 -16.13 -22.59
CA ILE A 158 0.61 -15.40 -23.81
C ILE A 158 1.46 -16.04 -24.92
N ARG A 159 0.79 -16.65 -25.92
CA ARG A 159 1.48 -17.18 -27.11
C ARG A 159 2.04 -16.01 -27.89
N THR A 160 3.34 -15.79 -27.76
CA THR A 160 4.10 -14.92 -28.64
C THR A 160 4.17 -15.63 -30.00
N GLU A 161 3.26 -15.30 -30.92
CA GLU A 161 3.47 -15.71 -32.31
C GLU A 161 4.68 -14.93 -32.83
N GLY A 162 5.84 -15.59 -32.78
CA GLY A 162 7.06 -15.10 -33.40
C GLY A 162 6.78 -14.87 -34.87
N THR A 163 6.78 -13.60 -35.28
CA THR A 163 6.88 -13.21 -36.68
C THR A 163 8.14 -13.87 -37.24
N LYS A 164 7.97 -14.97 -37.97
CA LYS A 164 9.01 -15.50 -38.86
C LYS A 164 9.39 -14.35 -39.78
N VAL A 165 10.59 -13.81 -39.60
CA VAL A 165 11.19 -12.90 -40.56
C VAL A 165 11.54 -13.78 -41.76
N GLU A 166 10.69 -13.76 -42.77
CA GLU A 166 10.98 -14.37 -44.06
C GLU A 166 12.15 -13.59 -44.67
N PRO A 167 13.28 -14.24 -45.02
CA PRO A 167 14.42 -13.53 -45.58
C PRO A 167 13.96 -12.92 -46.90
N ALA A 168 14.01 -11.58 -46.97
CA ALA A 168 13.74 -10.84 -48.19
C ALA A 168 14.65 -11.39 -49.30
N GLY A 169 14.04 -12.14 -50.23
CA GLY A 169 14.69 -12.56 -51.45
C GLY A 169 15.08 -11.30 -52.22
N PHE A 170 16.38 -11.11 -52.36
CA PHE A 170 16.94 -10.25 -53.39
C PHE A 170 16.92 -11.06 -54.69
N GLU A 171 15.96 -10.79 -55.56
CA GLU A 171 16.06 -11.02 -57.01
C GLU A 171 15.65 -9.76 -57.76
#